data_AF-A0A031JPM2-F1
#
_entry.id   AF-A0A031JPM2-F1
#
_cell.length_a   1.000
_cell.length_b   1.000
_cell.length_c   1.000
_cell.angle_alpha   90.00
_cell.angle_beta   90.00
_cell.angle_gamma   90.00
#
_symmetry.space_group_name_H-M   'P 1'
#
loop_
_entity.id
_entity.type
_entity.pdbx_description
1 polymer ?
#
loop_
_entity_poly.entity_id
_entity_poly.type
_entity_poly.pdbx_seq_one_letter_code
_entity_poly.pdbx_strand_id
1 'polypeptide(L)'
;MHADAEIVAGVTKATAGLVVLLGHSYDGSVISEVAEGAANGKGLVYVAAFAPEAGETALGLTGRFPGSTLSGGANDFGIQQKLFPAQFAADVPAAQARLMAAGQLPVMDAVLSEPSAQPAWKHVPSWFVYGDADRNIPPAAMHFMAQLIERADAVPHPAQRRVNRPRLAGPQREIP
;
A
#
# COMPACT_ATOMS: atom_id res chain seq x y z
N MET A 1 -2.81 -2.03 13.09
CA MET A 1 -2.99 -0.93 12.12
C MET A 1 -3.10 0.40 12.82
N HIS A 2 -4.12 0.66 13.63
CA HIS A 2 -4.29 1.98 14.27
C HIS A 2 -3.08 2.40 15.12
N ALA A 3 -2.52 1.48 15.91
CA ALA A 3 -1.32 1.75 16.71
C ALA A 3 -0.08 2.11 15.86
N ASP A 4 0.09 1.47 14.69
CA ASP A 4 1.18 1.81 13.76
C ASP A 4 0.95 3.21 13.18
N ALA A 5 -0.31 3.55 12.86
CA ALA A 5 -0.70 4.87 12.40
C ALA A 5 -0.42 5.95 13.46
N GLU A 6 -0.69 5.68 14.74
CA GLU A 6 -0.36 6.61 15.83
C GLU A 6 1.15 6.89 15.91
N ILE A 7 1.98 5.85 15.80
CA ILE A 7 3.44 5.98 15.82
C ILE A 7 3.92 6.84 14.63
N VAL A 8 3.48 6.51 13.41
CA VAL A 8 3.86 7.24 12.20
C VAL A 8 3.32 8.67 12.22
N ALA A 9 2.13 8.91 12.78
CA ALA A 9 1.57 10.24 12.96
C ALA A 9 2.41 11.10 13.91
N GLY A 10 2.97 10.50 14.97
CA GLY A 10 3.92 11.17 15.86
C GLY A 10 5.14 11.71 15.11
N VAL A 11 5.78 10.86 14.30
CA VAL A 11 6.93 11.25 13.47
C VAL A 11 6.55 12.30 12.42
N THR A 12 5.39 12.13 11.79
CA THR A 12 4.88 13.07 10.78
C THR A 12 4.69 14.46 11.37
N LYS A 13 4.05 14.57 12.55
CA LYS A 13 3.83 15.84 13.26
C LYS A 13 5.13 16.49 13.75
N ALA A 14 6.14 15.68 14.10
CA ALA A 14 7.45 16.17 14.50
C ALA A 14 8.32 16.65 13.32
N THR A 15 7.98 16.26 12.09
CA THR A 15 8.72 16.64 10.89
C THR A 15 8.33 18.05 10.44
N ALA A 16 9.31 18.94 10.33
CA ALA A 16 9.09 20.32 9.91
C ALA A 16 8.69 20.41 8.43
N GLY A 17 7.70 21.24 8.13
CA GLY A 17 7.26 21.50 6.76
C GLY A 17 6.25 20.48 6.24
N LEU A 18 6.01 20.53 4.93
CA LEU A 18 5.05 19.65 4.25
C LEU A 18 5.67 18.27 4.01
N VAL A 19 4.92 17.21 4.30
CA VAL A 19 5.36 15.82 4.20
C VAL A 19 4.55 15.10 3.12
N VAL A 20 5.23 14.27 2.33
CA VAL A 20 4.61 13.24 1.49
C VAL A 20 4.82 11.90 2.18
N LEU A 21 3.74 11.17 2.44
CA LEU A 21 3.79 9.86 3.07
C LEU A 21 3.80 8.78 1.99
N LEU A 22 4.73 7.83 2.10
CA LEU A 22 4.82 6.70 1.19
C LEU A 22 4.63 5.41 1.99
N GLY A 23 3.72 4.57 1.53
CA GLY A 23 3.41 3.28 2.14
C GLY A 23 3.58 2.16 1.12
N HIS A 24 4.35 1.14 1.48
CA HIS A 24 4.47 -0.11 0.72
C HIS A 24 3.65 -1.21 1.38
N SER A 25 2.96 -2.02 0.58
CA SER A 25 2.14 -3.13 1.09
C SER A 25 1.13 -2.64 2.16
N TYR A 26 1.13 -3.26 3.34
CA TYR A 26 0.34 -2.87 4.50
C TYR A 26 0.45 -1.39 4.89
N ASP A 27 1.62 -0.77 4.74
CA ASP A 27 1.85 0.61 5.16
C ASP A 27 0.99 1.61 4.37
N GLY A 28 0.46 1.21 3.20
CA GLY A 28 -0.56 1.99 2.50
C GLY A 28 -1.79 2.27 3.37
N SER A 29 -2.30 1.27 4.09
CA SER A 29 -3.40 1.45 5.03
C SER A 29 -3.01 2.40 6.16
N VAL A 30 -1.79 2.25 6.68
CA VAL A 30 -1.25 3.09 7.76
C VAL A 30 -1.19 4.56 7.34
N ILE A 31 -0.58 4.88 6.19
CA ILE A 31 -0.45 6.27 5.74
C ILE A 31 -1.80 6.90 5.39
N SER A 32 -2.79 6.08 5.00
CA SER A 32 -4.16 6.53 4.72
C SER A 32 -4.83 7.08 5.97
N GLU A 33 -4.58 6.47 7.12
CA GLU A 33 -5.08 6.94 8.41
C GLU A 33 -4.26 8.10 8.96
N VAL A 34 -2.92 8.04 8.84
CA VAL A 34 -2.03 9.12 9.32
C VAL A 34 -2.41 10.46 8.71
N ALA A 35 -2.62 10.50 7.38
CA ALA A 35 -2.92 11.74 6.68
C ALA A 35 -4.29 12.34 7.02
N GLU A 36 -5.23 11.54 7.55
CA GLU A 36 -6.54 12.04 8.00
C GLU A 36 -6.37 13.00 9.20
N GLY A 37 -5.39 12.71 10.07
CA GLY A 37 -5.11 13.46 11.30
C GLY A 37 -3.89 14.37 11.24
N ALA A 38 -3.15 14.41 10.13
CA ALA A 38 -1.87 15.13 10.00
C ALA A 38 -1.97 16.31 9.03
N ALA A 39 -2.16 17.53 9.57
CA ALA A 39 -2.31 18.75 8.77
C ALA A 39 -1.12 19.07 7.84
N ASN A 40 0.07 18.56 8.16
CA ASN A 40 1.28 18.71 7.34
C ASN A 40 1.48 17.59 6.30
N GLY A 41 0.66 16.52 6.31
CA GLY A 41 0.62 15.52 5.25
C GLY A 41 -0.06 16.10 4.00
N LYS A 42 0.67 16.21 2.88
CA LYS A 42 0.20 16.85 1.63
C LYS A 42 0.14 15.94 0.42
N GLY A 43 0.59 14.70 0.56
CA GLY A 43 0.49 13.71 -0.49
C GLY A 43 0.67 12.30 0.05
N LEU A 44 0.03 11.35 -0.62
CA LEU A 44 0.12 9.93 -0.32
C LEU A 44 0.68 9.19 -1.54
N VAL A 45 1.66 8.31 -1.35
CA VAL A 45 2.20 7.45 -2.41
C VAL A 45 2.07 5.99 -1.98
N TYR A 46 1.24 5.26 -2.71
CA TYR A 46 1.00 3.83 -2.52
C TYR A 46 1.91 3.05 -3.46
N VAL A 47 2.80 2.22 -2.91
CA VAL A 47 3.73 1.39 -3.69
C VAL A 47 3.40 -0.07 -3.45
N ALA A 48 2.82 -0.77 -4.43
CA ALA A 48 2.35 -2.15 -4.28
C ALA A 48 1.63 -2.35 -2.93
N ALA A 49 0.63 -1.50 -2.66
CA ALA A 49 0.11 -1.28 -1.31
C ALA A 49 -1.40 -1.47 -1.20
N PHE A 50 -1.90 -1.48 0.03
CA PHE A 50 -3.33 -1.39 0.30
C PHE A 50 -3.76 0.08 0.42
N ALA A 51 -4.85 0.45 -0.25
CA ALA A 51 -5.54 1.73 -0.08
C ALA A 51 -7.03 1.44 0.20
N PRO A 52 -7.36 0.89 1.38
CA PRO A 52 -8.69 0.40 1.70
C PRO A 52 -9.71 1.55 1.82
N GLU A 53 -10.97 1.23 1.57
CA GLU A 53 -12.11 2.00 2.06
C GLU A 53 -12.32 1.81 3.57
N ALA A 54 -13.09 2.71 4.19
CA ALA A 54 -13.44 2.59 5.60
C ALA A 54 -14.17 1.25 5.86
N GLY A 55 -13.70 0.51 6.86
CA GLY A 55 -14.20 -0.81 7.22
C GLY A 55 -13.64 -1.98 6.41
N GLU A 56 -12.89 -1.75 5.32
CA GLU A 56 -12.17 -2.82 4.62
C GLU A 56 -10.88 -3.21 5.38
N THR A 57 -10.43 -4.45 5.20
CA THR A 57 -9.20 -4.99 5.81
C THR A 57 -8.22 -5.43 4.73
N ALA A 58 -6.92 -5.46 5.04
CA ALA A 58 -5.89 -5.90 4.09
C ALA A 58 -6.08 -7.37 3.68
N LEU A 59 -6.41 -8.26 4.63
CA LEU A 59 -6.72 -9.65 4.30
C LEU A 59 -8.03 -9.79 3.52
N GLY A 60 -9.04 -8.99 3.86
CA GLY A 60 -10.31 -8.99 3.12
C GLY A 60 -10.11 -8.61 1.66
N LEU A 61 -9.32 -7.56 1.39
CA LEU A 61 -8.95 -7.15 0.04
C LEU A 61 -8.10 -8.19 -0.69
N THR A 62 -7.17 -8.83 0.01
CA THR A 62 -6.36 -9.93 -0.55
C THR A 62 -7.24 -11.12 -0.95
N GLY A 63 -8.18 -11.54 -0.09
CA GLY A 63 -9.07 -12.68 -0.32
C GLY A 63 -10.21 -12.41 -1.32
N ARG A 64 -10.48 -11.13 -1.62
CA ARG A 64 -11.54 -10.72 -2.56
C ARG A 64 -11.19 -10.99 -4.03
N PHE A 65 -9.90 -11.10 -4.37
CA PHE A 65 -9.43 -11.27 -5.73
C PHE A 65 -8.50 -12.48 -5.87
N PRO A 66 -8.56 -13.24 -6.98
CA PRO A 66 -7.63 -14.33 -7.20
C PRO A 66 -6.21 -13.81 -7.48
N GLY A 67 -5.19 -14.57 -7.08
CA GLY A 67 -3.79 -14.31 -7.47
C GLY A 67 -2.81 -14.25 -6.31
N SER A 68 -3.27 -14.10 -5.07
CA SER A 68 -2.38 -14.21 -3.91
C SER A 68 -1.97 -15.66 -3.70
N THR A 69 -0.67 -15.89 -3.56
CA THR A 69 -0.09 -17.20 -3.20
C THR A 69 0.39 -17.24 -1.75
N LEU A 70 0.07 -16.21 -0.96
CA LEU A 70 0.26 -16.22 0.49
C LEU A 70 -0.70 -17.24 1.11
N SER A 71 -0.17 -18.40 1.50
CA SER A 71 -0.91 -19.37 2.30
C SER A 71 -0.88 -18.94 3.77
N GLY A 72 -1.99 -18.42 4.29
CA GLY A 72 -2.12 -18.07 5.70
C GLY A 72 -2.19 -19.30 6.61
N GLY A 73 -1.51 -19.22 7.76
CA GLY A 73 -1.57 -20.17 8.86
C GLY A 73 -1.55 -19.41 10.19
N ALA A 74 -2.27 -19.90 11.20
CA ALA A 74 -2.73 -19.13 12.37
C ALA A 74 -1.65 -18.59 13.33
N ASN A 75 -0.36 -18.82 13.08
CA ASN A 75 0.72 -18.33 13.93
C ASN A 75 1.75 -17.60 13.06
N ASP A 76 1.84 -16.28 13.23
CA ASP A 76 2.92 -15.42 12.74
C ASP A 76 3.15 -15.49 11.22
N PHE A 77 2.59 -14.52 10.47
CA PHE A 77 2.71 -14.39 9.01
C PHE A 77 4.12 -13.95 8.58
N GLY A 78 5.15 -14.69 8.99
CA GLY A 78 6.41 -14.69 8.27
C GLY A 78 6.26 -15.53 7.00
N ILE A 79 6.58 -14.98 5.83
CA ILE A 79 6.78 -15.78 4.63
C ILE A 79 7.91 -16.77 4.94
N GLN A 80 7.68 -18.07 4.71
CA GLN A 80 8.68 -19.09 4.97
C GLN A 80 9.98 -18.73 4.25
N GLN A 81 11.12 -18.79 4.97
CA GLN A 81 12.45 -18.39 4.47
C GLN A 81 12.75 -18.94 3.07
N LYS A 82 12.43 -20.22 2.83
CA LYS A 82 12.66 -20.90 1.54
C LYS A 82 11.75 -20.42 0.41
N LEU A 83 10.57 -19.88 0.74
CA LEU A 83 9.58 -19.39 -0.21
C LEU A 83 9.78 -17.90 -0.51
N PHE A 84 10.35 -17.13 0.43
CA PHE A 84 10.50 -15.68 0.34
C PHE A 84 11.11 -15.19 -1.00
N PRO A 85 12.22 -15.76 -1.52
CA PRO A 85 12.77 -15.27 -2.78
C PRO A 85 11.79 -15.38 -3.95
N ALA A 86 11.02 -16.45 -4.04
CA ALA A 86 10.03 -16.60 -5.11
C ALA A 86 8.72 -15.86 -4.82
N GLN A 87 8.38 -15.65 -3.55
CA GLN A 87 7.08 -15.11 -3.12
C GLN A 87 7.08 -13.58 -3.04
N PHE A 88 8.14 -12.96 -2.51
CA PHE A 88 8.17 -11.54 -2.18
C PHE A 88 9.24 -10.75 -2.93
N ALA A 89 10.33 -11.41 -3.32
CA ALA A 89 11.51 -10.77 -3.89
C ALA A 89 11.96 -11.47 -5.19
N ALA A 90 10.99 -11.81 -6.05
CA ALA A 90 11.21 -12.65 -7.23
C ALA A 90 12.10 -11.99 -8.31
N ASP A 91 12.21 -10.68 -8.26
CA ASP A 91 13.02 -9.81 -9.13
C ASP A 91 14.36 -9.39 -8.50
N VAL A 92 14.65 -9.84 -7.28
CA VAL A 92 15.87 -9.50 -6.53
C VAL A 92 16.90 -10.63 -6.66
N PRO A 93 18.21 -10.34 -6.76
CA PRO A 93 19.25 -11.36 -6.74
C PRO A 93 19.13 -12.31 -5.53
N ALA A 94 19.28 -13.61 -5.76
CA ALA A 94 18.97 -14.64 -4.77
C ALA A 94 19.70 -14.46 -3.42
N ALA A 95 20.95 -13.97 -3.42
CA ALA A 95 21.68 -13.72 -2.19
C ALA A 95 21.03 -12.60 -1.35
N GLN A 96 20.57 -11.53 -2.00
CA GLN A 96 19.89 -10.42 -1.35
C GLN A 96 18.49 -10.82 -0.89
N ALA A 97 17.75 -11.58 -1.70
CA ALA A 97 16.44 -12.09 -1.31
C ALA A 97 16.51 -13.01 -0.06
N ARG A 98 17.56 -13.82 0.08
CA ARG A 98 17.79 -14.62 1.30
C ARG A 98 18.12 -13.75 2.52
N LEU A 99 18.87 -12.67 2.34
CA LEU A 99 19.15 -11.72 3.42
C LEU A 99 17.87 -10.99 3.86
N MET A 100 17.04 -10.56 2.91
CA MET A 100 15.73 -9.96 3.19
C MET A 100 14.83 -10.94 3.94
N ALA A 101 14.80 -12.21 3.53
CA ALA A 101 14.06 -13.26 4.22
C ALA A 101 14.51 -13.39 5.69
N ALA A 102 15.82 -13.43 5.93
CA ALA A 102 16.39 -13.55 7.28
C ALA A 102 16.07 -12.34 8.18
N GLY A 103 15.87 -11.15 7.59
CA GLY A 103 15.52 -9.92 8.30
C GLY A 103 14.01 -9.70 8.50
N GLN A 104 13.16 -10.58 7.98
CA GLN A 104 11.70 -10.47 8.13
C GLN A 104 11.29 -10.56 9.60
N LEU A 105 10.44 -9.63 10.02
CA LEU A 105 9.68 -9.74 11.27
C LEU A 105 8.31 -10.35 10.96
N PRO A 106 7.79 -11.23 11.83
CA PRO A 106 6.42 -11.71 11.68
C PRO A 106 5.41 -10.57 11.68
N VAL A 107 4.50 -10.55 10.71
CA VAL A 107 3.31 -9.70 10.79
C VAL A 107 2.22 -10.44 11.56
N MET A 108 1.54 -9.73 12.46
CA MET A 108 0.42 -10.28 13.21
C MET A 108 -0.82 -10.34 12.32
N ASP A 109 -1.51 -11.47 12.28
CA ASP A 109 -2.79 -11.60 11.55
C ASP A 109 -3.79 -10.50 11.94
N ALA A 110 -3.84 -10.19 13.23
CA ALA A 110 -4.70 -9.16 13.80
C ALA A 110 -4.51 -7.79 13.13
N VAL A 111 -3.29 -7.41 12.75
CA VAL A 111 -3.06 -6.09 12.12
C VAL A 111 -3.53 -6.04 10.68
N LEU A 112 -3.54 -7.17 9.97
CA LEU A 112 -4.04 -7.25 8.59
C LEU A 112 -5.56 -7.46 8.51
N SER A 113 -6.15 -7.93 9.61
CA SER A 113 -7.60 -8.13 9.80
C SER A 113 -8.30 -6.93 10.46
N GLU A 114 -7.57 -5.91 10.89
CA GLU A 114 -8.15 -4.73 11.53
C GLU A 114 -8.90 -3.86 10.50
N PRO A 115 -10.17 -3.49 10.75
CA PRO A 115 -10.93 -2.61 9.85
C PRO A 115 -10.29 -1.24 9.70
N SER A 116 -10.22 -0.73 8.47
CA SER A 116 -9.59 0.55 8.18
C SER A 116 -10.46 1.73 8.61
N ALA A 117 -9.82 2.81 9.08
CA ALA A 117 -10.47 4.08 9.35
C ALA A 117 -10.90 4.80 8.06
N GLN A 118 -11.43 6.02 8.18
CA GLN A 118 -11.69 6.87 7.01
C GLN A 118 -10.37 7.16 6.30
N PRO A 119 -10.27 6.88 4.99
CA PRO A 119 -9.01 7.05 4.30
C PRO A 119 -8.84 8.48 3.77
N ALA A 120 -7.70 9.07 4.09
CA ALA A 120 -7.35 10.42 3.63
C ALA A 120 -7.20 10.54 2.11
N TRP A 121 -6.98 9.41 1.39
CA TRP A 121 -6.84 9.44 -0.07
C TRP A 121 -8.07 9.96 -0.81
N LYS A 122 -9.22 10.09 -0.13
CA LYS A 122 -10.42 10.73 -0.67
C LYS A 122 -10.31 12.25 -0.83
N HIS A 123 -9.41 12.90 -0.11
CA HIS A 123 -9.27 14.36 -0.11
C HIS A 123 -7.81 14.86 -0.04
N VAL A 124 -6.85 13.95 0.08
CA VAL A 124 -5.41 14.21 -0.04
C VAL A 124 -4.93 13.68 -1.39
N PRO A 125 -4.16 14.46 -2.18
CA PRO A 125 -3.60 13.98 -3.44
C PRO A 125 -2.83 12.67 -3.27
N SER A 126 -3.27 11.61 -3.96
CA SER A 126 -2.77 10.25 -3.73
C SER A 126 -2.31 9.54 -5.01
N TRP A 127 -1.07 9.05 -5.10
CA TRP A 127 -0.53 8.34 -6.27
C TRP A 127 -0.42 6.84 -6.00
N PHE A 128 -0.60 6.01 -7.02
CA PHE A 128 -0.44 4.56 -6.92
C PHE A 128 0.57 4.05 -7.94
N VAL A 129 1.55 3.27 -7.48
CA VAL A 129 2.57 2.60 -8.30
C VAL A 129 2.54 1.12 -7.96
N TYR A 130 2.34 0.25 -8.94
CA TYR A 130 2.25 -1.19 -8.72
C TYR A 130 2.62 -1.97 -9.98
N GLY A 131 3.01 -3.25 -9.79
CA GLY A 131 3.30 -4.19 -10.87
C GLY A 131 2.22 -5.26 -11.00
N ASP A 132 2.29 -6.03 -12.09
CA ASP A 132 1.40 -7.15 -12.41
C ASP A 132 1.92 -8.52 -11.94
N ALA A 133 3.15 -8.57 -11.45
CA ALA A 133 3.82 -9.79 -11.00
C ALA A 133 3.79 -9.99 -9.48
N ASP A 134 3.08 -9.14 -8.72
CA ASP A 134 2.96 -9.29 -7.26
C ASP A 134 2.20 -10.58 -6.91
N ARG A 135 2.79 -11.37 -6.02
CA ARG A 135 2.26 -12.68 -5.58
C ARG A 135 1.63 -12.63 -4.18
N ASN A 136 1.72 -11.48 -3.52
CA ASN A 136 1.22 -11.24 -2.17
C ASN A 136 -0.11 -10.51 -2.25
N ILE A 137 -0.12 -9.33 -2.89
CA ILE A 137 -1.32 -8.56 -3.16
C ILE A 137 -1.74 -8.85 -4.61
N PRO A 138 -2.94 -9.40 -4.86
CA PRO A 138 -3.40 -9.64 -6.22
C PRO A 138 -3.34 -8.35 -7.05
N PRO A 139 -2.78 -8.38 -8.28
CA PRO A 139 -2.75 -7.21 -9.15
C PRO A 139 -4.14 -6.60 -9.40
N ALA A 140 -5.18 -7.46 -9.46
CA ALA A 140 -6.56 -7.02 -9.58
C ALA A 140 -7.05 -6.21 -8.36
N ALA A 141 -6.58 -6.54 -7.15
CA ALA A 141 -6.88 -5.78 -5.95
C ALA A 141 -6.21 -4.40 -5.99
N MET A 142 -4.93 -4.33 -6.40
CA MET A 142 -4.22 -3.05 -6.55
C MET A 142 -4.87 -2.17 -7.63
N HIS A 143 -5.25 -2.75 -8.76
CA HIS A 143 -5.97 -2.03 -9.81
C HIS A 143 -7.34 -1.53 -9.33
N PHE A 144 -8.09 -2.34 -8.58
CA PHE A 144 -9.35 -1.90 -7.96
C PHE A 144 -9.15 -0.68 -7.05
N MET A 145 -8.18 -0.73 -6.14
CA MET A 145 -7.90 0.36 -5.20
C MET A 145 -7.37 1.62 -5.92
N ALA A 146 -6.51 1.46 -6.92
CA ALA A 146 -6.04 2.57 -7.75
C ALA A 146 -7.21 3.30 -8.45
N GLN A 147 -8.19 2.55 -8.97
CA GLN A 147 -9.39 3.15 -9.57
C GLN A 147 -10.25 3.92 -8.57
N LEU A 148 -10.28 3.53 -7.29
CA LEU A 148 -11.01 4.29 -6.26
C LEU A 148 -10.36 5.67 -6.06
N ILE A 149 -9.03 5.71 -5.96
CA ILE A 149 -8.26 6.95 -5.83
C ILE A 149 -8.47 7.86 -7.06
N GLU A 150 -8.38 7.31 -8.26
CA GLU A 150 -8.61 8.06 -9.50
C GLU A 150 -10.03 8.66 -9.57
N ARG A 151 -11.04 7.91 -9.11
CA ARG A 151 -12.43 8.38 -9.06
C ARG A 151 -12.60 9.49 -8.03
N ALA A 152 -11.97 9.38 -6.86
CA ALA A 152 -12.00 10.44 -5.85
C ALA A 152 -11.37 11.74 -6.36
N ASP A 153 -10.25 11.65 -7.08
CA ASP A 153 -9.59 12.79 -7.72
C ASP A 153 -10.43 13.41 -8.86
N ALA A 154 -11.26 12.61 -9.54
CA ALA A 154 -12.13 13.10 -10.62
C ALA A 154 -13.31 13.96 -10.13
N VAL A 155 -13.68 13.85 -8.85
CA VAL A 155 -14.70 14.69 -8.24
C VAL A 155 -14.10 16.07 -7.98
N PRO A 156 -14.69 17.18 -8.49
CA PRO A 156 -14.17 18.52 -8.25
C PRO A 156 -14.12 18.82 -6.75
N HIS A 157 -12.92 18.90 -6.18
CA HIS A 157 -12.76 19.37 -4.81
C HIS A 157 -12.93 20.89 -4.78
N PRO A 158 -13.79 21.46 -3.92
CA PRO A 158 -14.08 22.90 -3.92
C PRO A 158 -12.87 23.82 -3.62
N ALA A 159 -11.69 23.26 -3.33
CA ALA A 159 -10.50 23.98 -2.89
C ALA A 159 -9.20 23.66 -3.66
N GLN A 160 -9.18 22.77 -4.65
CA GLN A 160 -7.91 22.38 -5.31
C GLN A 160 -7.91 22.55 -6.84
N ARG A 161 -6.95 23.34 -7.33
CA ARG A 161 -6.57 23.43 -8.75
C ARG A 161 -5.91 22.10 -9.14
N ARG A 162 -6.36 21.49 -10.23
CA ARG A 162 -5.84 20.22 -10.76
C ARG A 162 -4.30 20.26 -10.87
N VAL A 163 -3.62 19.43 -10.08
CA VAL A 163 -2.20 19.12 -10.31
C VAL A 163 -2.16 17.99 -11.35
N ASN A 164 -1.77 18.33 -12.58
CA ASN A 164 -1.57 17.35 -13.65
C ASN A 164 -0.56 16.29 -13.21
N ARG A 165 -0.91 15.02 -13.34
CA ARG A 165 -0.01 13.89 -13.10
C ARG A 165 0.51 13.32 -14.41
N PRO A 166 1.75 12.80 -14.43
CA PRO A 166 2.25 12.07 -15.58
C PRO A 166 1.37 10.84 -15.80
N ARG A 167 0.91 10.62 -17.03
CA ARG A 167 0.33 9.33 -17.42
C ARG A 167 1.40 8.28 -17.16
N LEU A 168 1.10 7.28 -16.32
CA LEU A 168 1.85 6.04 -16.36
C LEU A 168 1.78 5.54 -17.80
N ALA A 169 2.95 5.37 -18.43
CA ALA A 169 3.03 4.91 -19.80
C ALA A 169 2.26 3.58 -19.88
N GLY A 170 1.32 3.49 -20.82
CA GLY A 170 0.75 2.20 -21.21
C GLY A 170 1.87 1.23 -21.64
N PRO A 171 1.57 -0.07 -21.80
CA PRO A 171 2.57 -1.09 -22.10
C PRO A 171 3.48 -0.61 -23.22
N GLN A 172 4.78 -0.57 -22.94
CA GLN A 172 5.77 -0.24 -23.96
C GLN A 172 5.64 -1.30 -25.05
N ARG A 173 5.16 -0.88 -26.23
CA ARG A 173 5.23 -1.72 -27.41
C ARG A 173 6.71 -2.01 -27.65
N GLU A 174 7.08 -3.28 -27.60
CA GLU A 174 8.36 -3.73 -28.11
C GLU A 174 8.49 -3.22 -29.55
N ILE A 175 9.57 -2.47 -29.80
CA ILE A 175 9.97 -2.03 -31.12
C ILE A 175 10.61 -3.25 -31.81
N PRO A 176 10.24 -3.56 -33.06
CA PRO A 176 10.66 -4.78 -33.76
C PRO A 176 12.16 -4.89 -33.98
#